data_AF-A0AAV6Q9U0-F1
#
_entry.id   AF-A0AAV6Q9U0-F1
#
_cell.length_a   1.000
_cell.length_b   1.000
_cell.length_c   1.000
_cell.angle_alpha   90.00
_cell.angle_beta   90.00
_cell.angle_gamma   90.00
#
_symmetry.space_group_name_H-M   'P 1'
#
loop_
_entity.id
_entity.type
_entity.pdbx_description
1 polymer ?
#
loop_
_entity_poly.entity_id
_entity_poly.type
_entity_poly.pdbx_seq_one_letter_code
_entity_poly.pdbx_strand_id
1 'polypeptide(L)'
;MRIRNSYQIYKDCLAAVNVTNEVEKQKTFAHFKGGVNMGIGSFNLMLSLLPSKVLRLMEFLGFSGDRELGLSQLREGAASNSLRSILSTLTLLMFHLYITVILGTGEGDLAEAETLLQPYTERFPNGALMLFYVARIALLKGNFTFAQEKYLACIAAQEEWHQIHHLCYWELMWAYSFEQNWNEAYRYADLLCKESKWSQAIYIFQKAAILSMLPEEEVTKLGENIVELFREVDGARLRIAGKSIPTEKFAAKKAKRYFSSNPVNLVVPALEMMYVWNGFTILGKRPELTENILNTLEKAEEQLRMDLDPSEYHLDDQCIVQLLKGLCLRHLGRLDQAEQCFNHVLASENNIKHENYLVPFTMYELGLLYKQKGDIQEAIAVIEKAKMNYKDYNMESRLHFRIHATLNTMGSFSAKLSPSRTPA
;
A
#
# COMPACT_ATOMS: atom_id res chain seq x y z
N MET A 1 -6.28 9.14 26.12
CA MET A 1 -7.44 9.65 26.88
C MET A 1 -8.53 10.25 25.98
N ARG A 2 -8.21 11.16 25.03
CA ARG A 2 -9.23 11.82 24.18
C ARG A 2 -9.93 10.90 23.16
N ILE A 3 -9.20 10.00 22.48
CA ILE A 3 -9.77 9.12 21.44
C ILE A 3 -10.80 8.13 22.00
N ARG A 4 -10.54 7.55 23.17
CA ARG A 4 -11.47 6.63 23.84
C ARG A 4 -12.78 7.32 24.20
N ASN A 5 -12.69 8.54 24.76
CA ASN A 5 -13.86 9.33 25.09
C ASN A 5 -14.67 9.66 23.84
N SER A 6 -14.01 10.04 22.74
CA SER A 6 -14.69 10.27 21.45
C SER A 6 -15.42 9.02 20.97
N TYR A 7 -14.79 7.84 21.03
CA TYR A 7 -15.44 6.59 20.64
C TYR A 7 -16.67 6.27 21.49
N GLN A 8 -16.57 6.46 22.82
CA GLN A 8 -17.71 6.24 23.72
C GLN A 8 -18.86 7.21 23.43
N ILE A 9 -18.56 8.50 23.20
CA ILE A 9 -19.57 9.51 22.83
C ILE A 9 -20.32 9.07 21.57
N TYR A 10 -19.61 8.58 20.54
CA TYR A 10 -20.29 8.10 19.34
C TYR A 10 -21.20 6.89 19.62
N LYS A 11 -20.80 5.97 20.51
CA LYS A 11 -21.65 4.83 20.90
C LYS A 11 -22.91 5.30 21.62
N ASP A 12 -22.78 6.26 22.53
CA ASP A 12 -23.91 6.83 23.26
C ASP A 12 -24.85 7.56 22.29
N CYS A 13 -24.30 8.30 21.32
CA CYS A 13 -25.09 8.93 20.26
C CYS A 13 -25.78 7.91 19.35
N LEU A 14 -25.14 6.78 19.03
CA LEU A 14 -25.77 5.70 18.24
C LEU A 14 -26.94 5.07 18.99
N ALA A 15 -26.78 4.83 20.29
CA ALA A 15 -27.88 4.37 21.13
C ALA A 15 -29.06 5.35 21.12
N ALA A 16 -28.77 6.66 21.23
CA ALA A 16 -29.79 7.71 21.15
C ALA A 16 -30.51 7.72 19.79
N VAL A 17 -29.77 7.58 18.67
CA VAL A 17 -30.36 7.48 17.32
C VAL A 17 -31.33 6.30 17.22
N ASN A 18 -30.98 5.15 17.79
CA ASN A 18 -31.78 3.92 17.68
C ASN A 18 -33.10 3.96 18.48
N VAL A 19 -33.18 4.79 19.53
CA VAL A 19 -34.39 4.94 20.36
C VAL A 19 -35.26 6.13 19.95
N THR A 20 -34.80 6.98 19.02
CA THR A 20 -35.54 8.16 18.56
C THR A 20 -36.59 7.73 17.52
N ASN A 21 -37.88 7.98 17.80
CA ASN A 21 -38.98 7.63 16.90
C ASN A 21 -38.98 8.47 15.61
N GLU A 22 -39.40 7.86 14.49
CA GLU A 22 -39.40 8.52 13.17
C GLU A 22 -40.26 9.78 13.07
N VAL A 23 -41.23 9.94 13.97
CA VAL A 23 -42.23 11.01 13.98
C VAL A 23 -41.66 12.35 14.50
N GLU A 24 -40.52 12.36 15.20
CA GLU A 24 -39.90 13.57 15.76
C GLU A 24 -38.77 14.18 14.88
N LYS A 25 -38.59 13.70 13.65
CA LYS A 25 -37.43 14.02 12.80
C LYS A 25 -37.46 15.46 12.26
N GLN A 26 -36.97 16.41 13.07
CA GLN A 26 -36.56 17.74 12.61
C GLN A 26 -35.47 17.64 11.52
N LYS A 27 -35.37 18.63 10.63
CA LYS A 27 -34.33 18.69 9.57
C LYS A 27 -32.90 18.49 10.11
N THR A 28 -32.65 18.92 11.35
CA THR A 28 -31.36 18.79 12.06
C THR A 28 -31.02 17.34 12.44
N PHE A 29 -32.01 16.48 12.65
CA PHE A 29 -31.78 15.08 13.05
C PHE A 29 -31.02 14.30 11.97
N ALA A 30 -31.30 14.56 10.69
CA ALA A 30 -30.57 13.94 9.58
C ALA A 30 -29.06 14.28 9.62
N HIS A 31 -28.70 15.50 10.02
CA HIS A 31 -27.30 15.92 10.18
C HIS A 31 -26.63 15.29 11.41
N PHE A 32 -27.38 15.12 12.50
CA PHE A 32 -26.92 14.41 13.68
C PHE A 32 -26.66 12.93 13.35
N LYS A 33 -27.67 12.22 12.81
CA LYS A 33 -27.56 10.82 12.40
C LYS A 33 -26.41 10.60 11.43
N GLY A 34 -26.29 11.43 10.39
CA GLY A 34 -25.17 11.34 9.45
C GLY A 34 -23.79 11.49 10.11
N GLY A 35 -23.69 12.33 11.15
CA GLY A 35 -22.46 12.44 11.94
C GLY A 35 -22.17 11.23 12.81
N VAL A 36 -23.20 10.63 13.42
CA VAL A 36 -23.06 9.39 14.19
C VAL A 36 -22.58 8.26 13.29
N ASN A 37 -23.23 8.09 12.14
CA ASN A 37 -22.88 7.09 11.12
C ASN A 37 -21.43 7.24 10.65
N MET A 38 -21.01 8.47 10.33
CA MET A 38 -19.62 8.77 9.93
C MET A 38 -18.63 8.38 11.03
N GLY A 39 -18.90 8.75 12.29
CA GLY A 39 -18.00 8.49 13.42
C GLY A 39 -17.92 7.01 13.79
N ILE A 40 -19.06 6.37 14.06
CA ILE A 40 -19.14 4.94 14.38
C ILE A 40 -18.54 4.10 13.26
N GLY A 41 -18.91 4.43 12.02
CA GLY A 41 -18.42 3.75 10.83
C GLY A 41 -16.89 3.81 10.73
N SER A 42 -16.32 5.01 10.86
CA SER A 42 -14.87 5.22 10.83
C SER A 42 -14.13 4.46 11.93
N PHE A 43 -14.60 4.53 13.17
CA PHE A 43 -13.95 3.83 14.29
C PHE A 43 -13.95 2.32 14.10
N ASN A 44 -15.12 1.75 13.80
CA ASN A 44 -15.25 0.30 13.62
C ASN A 44 -14.41 -0.20 12.45
N LEU A 45 -14.44 0.53 11.32
CA LEU A 45 -13.64 0.20 10.15
C LEU A 45 -12.14 0.26 10.46
N MET A 46 -11.64 1.36 11.02
CA MET A 46 -10.21 1.53 11.33
C MET A 46 -9.70 0.51 12.35
N LEU A 47 -10.49 0.20 13.38
CA LEU A 47 -10.13 -0.80 14.37
C LEU A 47 -10.12 -2.22 13.77
N SER A 48 -11.04 -2.54 12.86
CA SER A 48 -11.12 -3.85 12.21
C SER A 48 -9.87 -4.20 11.38
N LEU A 49 -9.09 -3.20 10.99
CA LEU A 49 -7.87 -3.38 10.21
C LEU A 49 -6.73 -3.90 11.07
N LEU A 50 -6.74 -3.64 12.38
CA LEU A 50 -5.63 -3.95 13.27
C LEU A 50 -5.40 -5.46 13.39
N PRO A 51 -4.14 -5.94 13.47
CA PRO A 51 -3.86 -7.35 13.68
C PRO A 51 -4.44 -7.82 15.02
N SER A 52 -4.84 -9.10 15.09
CA SER A 52 -5.57 -9.65 16.24
C SER A 52 -4.92 -9.46 17.62
N LYS A 53 -3.59 -9.34 17.69
CA LYS A 53 -2.87 -9.03 18.95
C LYS A 53 -3.07 -7.57 19.38
N VAL A 54 -3.01 -6.65 18.42
CA VAL A 54 -3.20 -5.21 18.66
C VAL A 54 -4.68 -4.91 18.93
N LEU A 55 -5.58 -5.53 18.16
CA LEU A 55 -7.02 -5.41 18.37
C LEU A 55 -7.41 -5.84 19.78
N ARG A 56 -6.92 -7.00 20.27
CA ARG A 56 -7.16 -7.47 21.64
C ARG A 56 -6.71 -6.49 22.73
N LEU A 57 -5.60 -5.78 22.52
CA LEU A 57 -5.15 -4.73 23.43
C LEU A 57 -6.10 -3.51 23.41
N MET A 58 -6.58 -3.13 22.22
CA MET A 58 -7.55 -2.05 22.07
C MET A 58 -8.91 -2.43 22.69
N GLU A 59 -9.32 -3.70 22.58
CA GLU A 59 -10.51 -4.26 23.21
C GLU A 59 -10.45 -4.18 24.73
N PHE A 60 -9.31 -4.49 25.33
CA PHE A 60 -9.10 -4.28 26.76
C PHE A 60 -9.27 -2.82 27.19
N LEU A 61 -8.95 -1.86 26.31
CA LEU A 61 -9.14 -0.43 26.55
C LEU A 61 -10.58 0.06 26.26
N GLY A 62 -11.50 -0.85 25.89
CA GLY A 62 -12.91 -0.57 25.65
C GLY A 62 -13.26 -0.20 24.20
N PHE A 63 -12.34 -0.41 23.25
CA PHE A 63 -12.65 -0.30 21.83
C PHE A 63 -13.23 -1.61 21.28
N SER A 64 -13.99 -1.55 20.20
CA SER A 64 -14.31 -2.76 19.41
C SER A 64 -14.31 -2.39 17.94
N GLY A 65 -13.76 -3.28 17.11
CA GLY A 65 -13.70 -3.11 15.66
C GLY A 65 -14.53 -4.16 14.95
N ASP A 66 -15.56 -3.72 14.23
CA ASP A 66 -16.39 -4.57 13.38
C ASP A 66 -16.40 -4.00 11.95
N ARG A 67 -15.83 -4.74 10.99
CA ARG A 67 -15.72 -4.26 9.61
C ARG A 67 -17.09 -4.05 8.96
N GLU A 68 -18.01 -4.99 9.13
CA GLU A 68 -19.32 -4.95 8.46
C GLU A 68 -20.20 -3.85 9.06
N LEU A 69 -20.16 -3.69 10.38
CA LEU A 69 -20.80 -2.54 11.03
C LEU A 69 -20.16 -1.23 10.56
N GLY A 70 -18.83 -1.19 10.45
CA GLY A 70 -18.08 -0.02 9.98
C GLY A 70 -18.53 0.42 8.57
N LEU A 71 -18.54 -0.52 7.63
CA LEU A 71 -18.94 -0.29 6.25
C LEU A 71 -20.41 0.07 6.12
N SER A 72 -21.32 -0.65 6.79
CA SER A 72 -22.76 -0.37 6.74
C SER A 72 -23.10 1.04 7.25
N GLN A 73 -22.50 1.45 8.37
CA GLN A 73 -22.70 2.79 8.94
C GLN A 73 -22.15 3.88 8.01
N LEU A 74 -20.96 3.69 7.43
CA LEU A 74 -20.42 4.64 6.45
C LEU A 74 -21.29 4.74 5.19
N ARG A 75 -21.77 3.61 4.66
CA ARG A 75 -22.66 3.57 3.48
C ARG A 75 -23.97 4.31 3.75
N GLU A 76 -24.59 4.08 4.90
CA GLU A 76 -25.79 4.83 5.31
C GLU A 76 -25.49 6.33 5.48
N GLY A 77 -24.34 6.68 6.05
CA GLY A 77 -23.87 8.06 6.14
C GLY A 77 -23.67 8.71 4.77
N ALA A 78 -23.07 8.00 3.82
CA ALA A 78 -22.81 8.46 2.46
C ALA A 78 -24.10 8.65 1.65
N ALA A 79 -25.08 7.75 1.79
CA ALA A 79 -26.38 7.83 1.15
C ALA A 79 -27.30 8.92 1.76
N SER A 80 -26.92 9.51 2.90
CA SER A 80 -27.72 10.54 3.56
C SER A 80 -27.58 11.93 2.93
N ASN A 81 -28.60 12.77 3.05
CA ASN A 81 -28.51 14.21 2.73
C ASN A 81 -27.82 15.03 3.83
N SER A 82 -26.96 14.40 4.64
CA SER A 82 -26.29 15.09 5.74
C SER A 82 -25.08 15.90 5.24
N LEU A 83 -24.69 16.93 5.99
CA LEU A 83 -23.44 17.68 5.73
C LEU A 83 -22.18 16.79 5.81
N ARG A 84 -22.27 15.64 6.48
CA ARG A 84 -21.15 14.70 6.68
C ARG A 84 -21.17 13.53 5.69
N SER A 85 -22.14 13.48 4.78
CA SER A 85 -22.22 12.47 3.71
C SER A 85 -20.93 12.37 2.90
N ILE A 86 -20.35 13.52 2.55
CA ILE A 86 -19.08 13.58 1.83
C ILE A 86 -17.93 13.00 2.66
N LEU A 87 -17.91 13.20 3.98
CA LEU A 87 -16.87 12.63 4.82
C LEU A 87 -17.00 11.11 4.93
N SER A 88 -18.23 10.59 4.99
CA SER A 88 -18.45 9.14 4.90
C SER A 88 -17.99 8.57 3.55
N THR A 89 -18.33 9.26 2.45
CA THR A 89 -17.90 8.89 1.10
C THR A 89 -16.38 8.90 0.97
N LEU A 90 -15.70 9.98 1.37
CA LEU A 90 -14.25 10.10 1.34
C LEU A 90 -13.57 9.03 2.23
N THR A 91 -14.18 8.67 3.35
CA THR A 91 -13.69 7.58 4.22
C THR A 91 -13.76 6.23 3.51
N LEU A 92 -14.88 5.93 2.85
CA LEU A 92 -15.03 4.71 2.04
C LEU A 92 -14.05 4.71 0.86
N LEU A 93 -13.93 5.82 0.12
CA LEU A 93 -12.96 5.95 -0.97
C LEU A 93 -11.52 5.73 -0.48
N MET A 94 -11.13 6.32 0.64
CA MET A 94 -9.82 6.07 1.25
C MET A 94 -9.62 4.60 1.61
N PHE A 95 -10.66 3.95 2.14
CA PHE A 95 -10.62 2.53 2.47
C PHE A 95 -10.43 1.66 1.21
N HIS A 96 -11.27 1.83 0.19
CA HIS A 96 -11.26 1.01 -1.03
C HIS A 96 -10.09 1.32 -1.96
N LEU A 97 -9.57 2.55 -2.00
CA LEU A 97 -8.56 2.94 -3.00
C LEU A 97 -7.12 3.00 -2.46
N TYR A 98 -6.96 3.07 -1.14
CA TYR A 98 -5.66 3.19 -0.48
C TYR A 98 -5.42 2.13 0.58
N ILE A 99 -6.26 2.05 1.60
CA ILE A 99 -5.99 1.17 2.75
C ILE A 99 -5.94 -0.30 2.32
N THR A 100 -6.97 -0.76 1.61
CA THR A 100 -7.06 -2.13 1.09
C THR A 100 -5.98 -2.43 0.06
N VAL A 101 -5.66 -1.46 -0.81
CA VAL A 101 -4.62 -1.61 -1.83
C VAL A 101 -3.21 -1.66 -1.21
N ILE A 102 -2.87 -0.78 -0.27
CA ILE A 102 -1.50 -0.64 0.26
C ILE A 102 -1.20 -1.66 1.36
N LEU A 103 -2.19 -1.97 2.21
CA LEU A 103 -2.03 -2.85 3.37
C LEU A 103 -2.66 -4.24 3.18
N GLY A 104 -3.57 -4.39 2.23
CA GLY A 104 -4.30 -5.64 1.97
C GLY A 104 -3.78 -6.41 0.76
N THR A 105 -4.70 -6.97 -0.02
CA THR A 105 -4.41 -7.84 -1.17
C THR A 105 -3.91 -7.09 -2.41
N GLY A 106 -3.86 -5.75 -2.38
CA GLY A 106 -3.58 -4.94 -3.57
C GLY A 106 -4.81 -4.67 -4.45
N GLU A 107 -5.99 -5.13 -4.04
CA GLU A 107 -7.27 -4.94 -4.72
C GLU A 107 -8.30 -4.34 -3.77
N GLY A 108 -9.09 -3.41 -4.30
CA GLY A 108 -10.20 -2.77 -3.59
C GLY A 108 -11.48 -2.80 -4.41
N ASP A 109 -12.59 -2.41 -3.80
CA ASP A 109 -13.90 -2.35 -4.47
C ASP A 109 -14.01 -1.10 -5.35
N LEU A 110 -13.53 -1.23 -6.60
CA LEU A 110 -13.57 -0.13 -7.55
C LEU A 110 -14.99 0.21 -8.02
N ALA A 111 -15.89 -0.78 -8.05
CA ALA A 111 -17.28 -0.57 -8.48
C ALA A 111 -18.05 0.25 -7.45
N GLU A 112 -17.89 -0.07 -6.17
CA GLU A 112 -18.41 0.74 -5.08
C GLU A 112 -17.78 2.14 -5.08
N ALA A 113 -16.45 2.24 -5.24
CA ALA A 113 -15.77 3.54 -5.29
C ALA A 113 -16.30 4.45 -6.41
N GLU A 114 -16.53 3.92 -7.61
CA GLU A 114 -17.12 4.67 -8.72
C GLU A 114 -18.55 5.12 -8.42
N THR A 115 -19.37 4.23 -7.86
CA THR A 115 -20.75 4.53 -7.48
C THR A 115 -20.82 5.62 -6.43
N LEU A 116 -19.94 5.57 -5.42
CA LEU A 116 -19.85 6.57 -4.36
C LEU A 116 -19.38 7.94 -4.89
N LEU A 117 -18.48 7.94 -5.87
CA LEU A 117 -17.88 9.16 -6.41
C LEU A 117 -18.77 9.87 -7.44
N GLN A 118 -19.57 9.12 -8.20
CA GLN A 118 -20.37 9.64 -9.32
C GLN A 118 -21.23 10.88 -8.99
N PRO A 119 -22.02 10.93 -7.89
CA PRO A 119 -22.83 12.11 -7.59
C PRO A 119 -22.00 13.38 -7.36
N TYR A 120 -20.76 13.21 -6.89
CA TYR A 120 -19.86 14.33 -6.62
C TYR A 120 -19.09 14.78 -7.86
N THR A 121 -18.77 13.88 -8.79
CA THR A 121 -18.14 14.27 -10.07
C THR A 121 -19.14 14.97 -10.99
N GLU A 122 -20.41 14.59 -10.96
CA GLU A 122 -21.48 15.30 -11.68
C GLU A 122 -21.70 16.71 -11.11
N ARG A 123 -21.69 16.84 -9.77
CA ARG A 123 -21.93 18.12 -9.10
C ARG A 123 -20.71 19.04 -9.07
N PHE A 124 -19.51 18.47 -8.96
CA PHE A 124 -18.25 19.19 -8.80
C PHE A 124 -17.17 18.65 -9.77
N PRO A 125 -17.38 18.77 -11.10
CA PRO A 125 -16.50 18.14 -12.09
C PRO A 125 -15.04 18.62 -12.05
N ASN A 126 -14.81 19.84 -11.57
CA ASN A 126 -13.48 20.43 -11.41
C ASN A 126 -13.00 20.46 -9.95
N GLY A 127 -13.70 19.78 -9.03
CA GLY A 127 -13.28 19.70 -7.64
C GLY A 127 -11.99 18.90 -7.50
N ALA A 128 -10.97 19.46 -6.86
CA ALA A 128 -9.65 18.83 -6.76
C ALA A 128 -9.71 17.40 -6.19
N LEU A 129 -10.45 17.17 -5.10
CA LEU A 129 -10.62 15.81 -4.54
C LEU A 129 -11.35 14.87 -5.52
N MET A 130 -12.29 15.37 -6.32
CA MET A 130 -13.02 14.55 -7.29
C MET A 130 -12.09 14.13 -8.42
N LEU A 131 -11.33 15.07 -8.97
CA LEU A 131 -10.30 14.79 -9.97
C LEU A 131 -9.27 13.79 -9.45
N PHE A 132 -8.81 13.96 -8.20
CA PHE A 132 -7.86 13.05 -7.56
C PHE A 132 -8.40 11.61 -7.47
N TYR A 133 -9.63 11.42 -7.00
CA TYR A 133 -10.20 10.08 -6.88
C TYR A 133 -10.56 9.46 -8.24
N VAL A 134 -11.02 10.25 -9.22
CA VAL A 134 -11.18 9.78 -10.60
C VAL A 134 -9.86 9.28 -11.16
N ALA A 135 -8.78 10.04 -10.98
CA ALA A 135 -7.43 9.65 -11.40
C ALA A 135 -6.97 8.36 -10.69
N ARG A 136 -7.21 8.25 -9.38
CA ARG A 136 -6.83 7.06 -8.60
C ARG A 136 -7.56 5.81 -9.03
N ILE A 137 -8.87 5.90 -9.30
CA ILE A 137 -9.65 4.76 -9.83
C ILE A 137 -9.09 4.35 -11.20
N ALA A 138 -8.80 5.31 -12.09
CA ALA A 138 -8.22 5.03 -13.40
C ALA A 138 -6.83 4.38 -13.30
N LEU A 139 -5.96 4.88 -12.43
CA LEU A 139 -4.65 4.31 -12.15
C LEU A 139 -4.80 2.86 -11.69
N LEU A 140 -5.69 2.60 -10.73
CA LEU A 140 -5.96 1.25 -10.25
C LEU A 140 -6.58 0.35 -11.32
N LYS A 141 -7.21 0.89 -12.37
CA LYS A 141 -7.67 0.13 -13.54
C LYS A 141 -6.59 -0.09 -14.60
N GLY A 142 -5.39 0.45 -14.42
CA GLY A 142 -4.31 0.40 -15.41
C GLY A 142 -4.45 1.44 -16.53
N ASN A 143 -5.35 2.43 -16.41
CA ASN A 143 -5.50 3.51 -17.38
C ASN A 143 -4.58 4.68 -17.02
N PHE A 144 -3.27 4.50 -17.25
CA PHE A 144 -2.22 5.42 -16.78
C PHE A 144 -2.28 6.78 -17.46
N THR A 145 -2.45 6.85 -18.77
CA THR A 145 -2.57 8.12 -19.50
C THR A 145 -3.73 8.97 -18.97
N PHE A 146 -4.92 8.40 -18.81
CA PHE A 146 -6.06 9.13 -18.27
C PHE A 146 -5.84 9.52 -16.79
N ALA A 147 -5.22 8.64 -16.00
CA ALA A 147 -4.89 8.96 -14.62
C ALA A 147 -3.94 10.18 -14.54
N GLN A 148 -2.89 10.21 -15.36
CA GLN A 148 -1.93 11.31 -15.44
C GLN A 148 -2.63 12.63 -15.81
N GLU A 149 -3.46 12.63 -16.86
CA GLU A 149 -4.26 13.80 -17.25
C GLU A 149 -5.11 14.34 -16.09
N LYS A 150 -5.76 13.45 -15.34
CA LYS A 150 -6.62 13.84 -14.21
C LYS A 150 -5.84 14.30 -12.98
N TYR A 151 -4.67 13.73 -12.69
CA TYR A 151 -3.80 14.25 -11.63
C TYR A 151 -3.24 15.62 -11.98
N LEU A 152 -2.85 15.86 -13.23
CA LEU A 152 -2.41 17.18 -13.70
C LEU A 152 -3.55 18.20 -13.62
N ALA A 153 -4.77 17.82 -14.03
CA ALA A 153 -5.94 18.66 -13.86
C ALA A 153 -6.26 18.95 -12.37
N CYS A 154 -6.06 17.97 -11.48
CA CYS A 154 -6.22 18.14 -10.04
C CYS A 154 -5.24 19.18 -9.48
N ILE A 155 -3.98 19.15 -9.91
CA ILE A 155 -2.97 20.15 -9.54
C ILE A 155 -3.39 21.53 -10.02
N ALA A 156 -3.80 21.66 -11.29
CA ALA A 156 -4.22 22.93 -11.88
C ALA A 156 -5.51 23.51 -11.29
N ALA A 157 -6.34 22.70 -10.62
CA ALA A 157 -7.64 23.12 -10.09
C ALA A 157 -7.54 24.00 -8.83
N GLN A 158 -6.40 24.02 -8.14
CA GLN A 158 -6.24 24.75 -6.88
C GLN A 158 -4.75 25.00 -6.54
N GLU A 159 -4.45 26.07 -5.80
CA GLU A 159 -3.09 26.40 -5.32
C GLU A 159 -3.01 26.59 -3.79
N GLU A 160 -4.13 26.53 -3.08
CA GLU A 160 -4.17 26.82 -1.64
C GLU A 160 -3.65 25.64 -0.80
N TRP A 161 -3.99 24.42 -1.19
CA TRP A 161 -3.74 23.20 -0.44
C TRP A 161 -2.70 22.32 -1.12
N HIS A 162 -1.43 22.75 -1.04
CA HIS A 162 -0.25 22.10 -1.59
C HIS A 162 -0.12 20.60 -1.23
N GLN A 163 -0.69 20.18 -0.10
CA GLN A 163 -0.74 18.76 0.29
C GLN A 163 -1.47 17.89 -0.75
N ILE A 164 -2.50 18.44 -1.43
CA ILE A 164 -3.14 17.73 -2.55
C ILE A 164 -2.19 17.60 -3.74
N HIS A 165 -1.37 18.62 -4.02
CA HIS A 165 -0.33 18.52 -5.06
C HIS A 165 0.66 17.42 -4.72
N HIS A 166 1.12 17.33 -3.48
CA HIS A 166 2.03 16.26 -3.05
C HIS A 166 1.41 14.87 -3.22
N LEU A 167 0.11 14.72 -2.94
CA LEU A 167 -0.60 13.46 -3.23
C LEU A 167 -0.60 13.17 -4.74
N CYS A 168 -0.84 14.16 -5.59
CA CYS A 168 -0.77 13.99 -7.04
C CYS A 168 0.65 13.65 -7.53
N TYR A 169 1.68 14.30 -6.98
CA TYR A 169 3.08 14.01 -7.32
C TYR A 169 3.45 12.57 -6.97
N TRP A 170 3.00 12.07 -5.81
CA TRP A 170 3.19 10.67 -5.44
C TRP A 170 2.56 9.70 -6.45
N GLU A 171 1.33 9.98 -6.87
CA GLU A 171 0.63 9.12 -7.82
C GLU A 171 1.23 9.21 -9.23
N LEU A 172 1.62 10.41 -9.68
CA LEU A 172 2.28 10.64 -10.97
C LEU A 172 3.65 9.96 -11.03
N MET A 173 4.45 10.05 -9.96
CA MET A 173 5.73 9.33 -9.84
C MET A 173 5.55 7.83 -10.11
N TRP A 174 4.54 7.20 -9.49
CA TRP A 174 4.26 5.79 -9.72
C TRP A 174 3.68 5.50 -11.11
N ALA A 175 2.76 6.33 -11.61
CA ALA A 175 2.19 6.17 -12.94
C ALA A 175 3.28 6.13 -14.02
N TYR A 176 4.22 7.08 -13.98
CA TYR A 176 5.36 7.10 -14.89
C TYR A 176 6.35 5.95 -14.63
N SER A 177 6.53 5.53 -13.37
CA SER A 177 7.36 4.37 -13.05
C SER A 177 6.81 3.06 -13.64
N PHE A 178 5.48 2.88 -13.68
CA PHE A 178 4.86 1.71 -14.33
C PHE A 178 5.10 1.68 -15.84
N GLU A 179 5.21 2.85 -16.47
CA GLU A 179 5.54 2.99 -17.89
C GLU A 179 7.05 3.03 -18.17
N GLN A 180 7.88 2.90 -17.12
CA GLN A 180 9.34 3.07 -17.18
C GLN A 180 9.79 4.43 -17.74
N ASN A 181 8.94 5.45 -17.64
CA ASN A 181 9.31 6.83 -17.92
C ASN A 181 10.02 7.43 -16.70
N TRP A 182 11.28 7.01 -16.51
CA TRP A 182 12.06 7.34 -15.31
C TRP A 182 12.35 8.84 -15.18
N ASN A 183 12.45 9.58 -16.29
CA ASN A 183 12.68 11.03 -16.26
C ASN A 183 11.48 11.78 -15.68
N GLU A 184 10.25 11.46 -16.11
CA GLU A 184 9.06 12.07 -15.52
C GLU A 184 8.81 11.55 -14.09
N ALA A 185 9.07 10.27 -13.81
CA ALA A 185 9.00 9.74 -12.45
C ALA A 185 9.95 10.50 -11.51
N TYR A 186 11.18 10.76 -11.96
CA TYR A 186 12.18 11.53 -11.24
C TYR A 186 11.70 12.95 -10.95
N ARG A 187 11.10 13.64 -11.94
CA ARG A 187 10.57 15.00 -11.77
C ARG A 187 9.64 15.09 -10.56
N TYR A 188 8.70 14.16 -10.42
CA TYR A 188 7.76 14.17 -9.31
C TYR A 188 8.38 13.68 -7.99
N ALA A 189 9.32 12.74 -8.03
CA ALA A 189 10.10 12.35 -6.86
C ALA A 189 10.92 13.53 -6.29
N ASP A 190 11.52 14.34 -7.17
CA ASP A 190 12.29 15.52 -6.80
C ASP A 190 11.40 16.64 -6.21
N LEU A 191 10.22 16.89 -6.80
CA LEU A 191 9.23 17.81 -6.21
C LEU A 191 8.81 17.36 -4.81
N LEU A 192 8.54 16.07 -4.61
CA LEU A 192 8.24 15.53 -3.27
C LEU A 192 9.38 15.73 -2.28
N CYS A 193 10.62 15.48 -2.67
CA CYS A 193 11.81 15.72 -1.84
C CYS A 193 11.96 17.18 -1.42
N LYS A 194 11.65 18.11 -2.33
CA LYS A 194 11.81 19.55 -2.11
C LYS A 194 10.69 20.16 -1.28
N GLU A 195 9.45 19.69 -1.49
CA GLU A 195 8.26 20.37 -0.99
C GLU A 195 7.58 19.66 0.19
N SER A 196 7.67 18.33 0.27
CA SER A 196 6.90 17.54 1.24
C SER A 196 7.73 17.06 2.43
N LYS A 197 7.29 17.37 3.65
CA LYS A 197 7.91 16.89 4.90
C LYS A 197 7.26 15.64 5.49
N TRP A 198 6.33 15.01 4.78
CA TRP A 198 5.51 13.93 5.35
C TRP A 198 6.28 12.62 5.57
N SER A 199 7.24 12.30 4.69
CA SER A 199 8.13 11.14 4.84
C SER A 199 9.43 11.37 4.06
N GLN A 200 10.25 12.31 4.53
CA GLN A 200 11.45 12.75 3.82
C GLN A 200 12.40 11.60 3.46
N ALA A 201 12.61 10.64 4.38
CA ALA A 201 13.43 9.46 4.11
C ALA A 201 12.91 8.61 2.94
N ILE A 202 11.59 8.48 2.77
CA ILE A 202 11.01 7.74 1.64
C ILE A 202 11.19 8.51 0.35
N TYR A 203 10.93 9.82 0.35
CA TYR A 203 11.08 10.63 -0.85
C TYR A 203 12.52 10.62 -1.36
N ILE A 204 13.50 10.84 -0.47
CA ILE A 204 14.93 10.79 -0.83
C ILE A 204 15.30 9.40 -1.37
N PHE A 205 14.89 8.33 -0.69
CA PHE A 205 15.17 6.97 -1.15
C PHE A 205 14.55 6.68 -2.52
N GLN A 206 13.30 7.10 -2.76
CA GLN A 206 12.63 6.89 -4.04
C GLN A 206 13.26 7.71 -5.16
N LYS A 207 13.63 8.96 -4.90
CA LYS A 207 14.38 9.78 -5.85
C LYS A 207 15.68 9.08 -6.26
N ALA A 208 16.47 8.62 -5.28
CA ALA A 208 17.71 7.87 -5.53
C ALA A 208 17.43 6.56 -6.29
N ALA A 209 16.40 5.81 -5.89
CA ALA A 209 16.04 4.54 -6.52
C ALA A 209 15.59 4.71 -7.97
N ILE A 210 14.84 5.77 -8.29
CA ILE A 210 14.41 6.10 -9.67
C ILE A 210 15.62 6.55 -10.50
N LEU A 211 16.50 7.39 -9.95
CA LEU A 211 17.75 7.78 -10.61
C LEU A 211 18.64 6.56 -10.92
N SER A 212 18.67 5.55 -10.05
CA SER A 212 19.39 4.29 -10.32
C SER A 212 18.85 3.48 -11.49
N MET A 213 17.66 3.81 -12.02
CA MET A 213 17.10 3.18 -13.22
C MET A 213 17.43 3.93 -14.51
N LEU A 214 18.04 5.13 -14.41
CA LEU A 214 18.46 5.94 -15.55
C LEU A 214 19.92 5.61 -15.95
N PRO A 215 20.29 5.86 -17.23
CA PRO A 215 21.69 5.85 -17.64
C PRO A 215 22.51 6.87 -16.84
N GLU A 216 23.76 6.54 -16.51
CA GLU A 216 24.67 7.40 -15.73
C GLU A 216 24.87 8.79 -16.37
N GLU A 217 24.90 8.86 -17.71
CA GLU A 217 25.01 10.11 -18.45
C GLU A 217 23.81 11.04 -18.19
N GLU A 218 22.60 10.50 -18.09
CA GLU A 218 21.39 11.29 -17.80
C GLU A 218 21.40 11.78 -16.36
N VAL A 219 21.77 10.92 -15.40
CA VAL A 219 21.92 11.31 -13.98
C VAL A 219 22.93 12.45 -13.83
N THR A 220 24.04 12.38 -14.55
CA THR A 220 25.07 13.42 -14.56
C THR A 220 24.53 14.75 -15.12
N LYS A 221 23.74 14.71 -16.19
CA LYS A 221 23.10 15.91 -16.77
C LYS A 221 22.09 16.57 -15.81
N LEU A 222 21.43 15.77 -14.97
CA LEU A 222 20.51 16.26 -13.94
C LEU A 222 21.25 16.90 -12.75
N GLY A 223 22.57 16.71 -12.65
CA GLY A 223 23.39 17.23 -11.55
C GLY A 223 23.15 16.52 -10.22
N GLU A 224 22.60 15.31 -10.26
CA GLU A 224 22.25 14.52 -9.07
C GLU A 224 23.39 13.59 -8.66
N ASN A 225 23.49 13.32 -7.36
CA ASN A 225 24.45 12.35 -6.81
C ASN A 225 23.70 11.25 -6.05
N ILE A 226 23.54 10.10 -6.70
CA ILE A 226 22.81 8.94 -6.15
C ILE A 226 23.42 8.47 -4.82
N VAL A 227 24.76 8.47 -4.70
CA VAL A 227 25.44 8.02 -3.49
C VAL A 227 25.12 8.93 -2.30
N GLU A 228 25.19 10.24 -2.50
CA GLU A 228 24.86 11.20 -1.44
C GLU A 228 23.39 11.15 -1.05
N LEU A 229 22.48 11.01 -2.02
CA LEU A 229 21.05 10.84 -1.75
C LEU A 229 20.80 9.61 -0.87
N PHE A 230 21.39 8.45 -1.17
CA PHE A 230 21.25 7.28 -0.30
C PHE A 230 21.84 7.53 1.10
N ARG A 231 22.99 8.21 1.21
CA ARG A 231 23.59 8.54 2.51
C ARG A 231 22.69 9.42 3.39
N GLU A 232 21.86 10.28 2.81
CA GLU A 232 20.95 11.14 3.56
C GLU A 232 19.75 10.40 4.19
N VAL A 233 19.38 9.22 3.66
CA VAL A 233 18.12 8.52 4.01
C VAL A 233 18.00 8.22 5.51
N ASP A 234 19.07 7.71 6.17
CA ASP A 234 19.00 7.31 7.57
C ASP A 234 18.76 8.49 8.52
N GLY A 235 19.32 9.66 8.17
CA GLY A 235 19.19 10.93 8.91
C GLY A 235 17.81 11.59 8.75
N ALA A 236 17.11 11.30 7.65
CA ALA A 236 15.80 11.89 7.33
C ALA A 236 14.59 11.13 7.93
N ARG A 237 14.83 10.09 8.75
CA ARG A 237 13.75 9.25 9.31
C ARG A 237 12.94 9.97 10.38
N LEU A 238 11.63 9.83 10.28
CA LEU A 238 10.67 10.22 11.31
C LEU A 238 10.63 9.17 12.43
N ARG A 239 10.38 9.66 13.65
CA ARG A 239 10.13 8.83 14.82
C ARG A 239 8.77 9.19 15.41
N ILE A 240 7.87 8.22 15.46
CA ILE A 240 6.55 8.37 16.09
C ILE A 240 6.58 7.55 17.38
N ALA A 241 6.36 8.22 18.52
CA ALA A 241 6.44 7.61 19.85
C ALA A 241 7.76 6.82 20.06
N GLY A 242 8.88 7.38 19.58
CA GLY A 242 10.22 6.78 19.70
C GLY A 242 10.52 5.64 18.71
N LYS A 243 9.56 5.22 17.89
CA LYS A 243 9.75 4.17 16.87
C LYS A 243 9.80 4.77 15.46
N SER A 244 10.74 4.32 14.63
CA SER A 244 10.76 4.68 13.21
C SER A 244 9.61 4.02 12.46
N ILE A 245 9.13 4.69 11.41
CA ILE A 245 8.12 4.15 10.51
C ILE A 245 8.72 2.91 9.80
N PRO A 246 8.00 1.77 9.69
CA PRO A 246 8.57 0.54 9.13
C PRO A 246 9.18 0.69 7.73
N THR A 247 8.51 1.43 6.84
CA THR A 247 8.99 1.69 5.47
C THR A 247 10.27 2.53 5.47
N GLU A 248 10.37 3.55 6.32
CA GLU A 248 11.57 4.36 6.45
C GLU A 248 12.74 3.58 7.05
N LYS A 249 12.46 2.68 8.01
CA LYS A 249 13.47 1.76 8.55
C LYS A 249 13.98 0.80 7.47
N PHE A 250 13.10 0.32 6.59
CA PHE A 250 13.47 -0.53 5.45
C PHE A 250 14.36 0.23 4.46
N ALA A 251 13.93 1.42 4.01
CA ALA A 251 14.71 2.29 3.12
C ALA A 251 16.09 2.63 3.70
N ALA A 252 16.15 3.00 4.98
CA ALA A 252 17.42 3.31 5.64
C ALA A 252 18.34 2.09 5.79
N LYS A 253 17.80 0.88 6.02
CA LYS A 253 18.62 -0.33 6.06
C LYS A 253 19.24 -0.61 4.68
N LYS A 254 18.48 -0.44 3.61
CA LYS A 254 18.95 -0.58 2.21
C LYS A 254 20.04 0.43 1.88
N ALA A 255 19.81 1.69 2.25
CA ALA A 255 20.76 2.77 2.03
C ALA A 255 22.12 2.57 2.73
N LYS A 256 22.22 1.66 3.71
CA LYS A 256 23.51 1.37 4.39
C LYS A 256 24.61 0.90 3.45
N ARG A 257 24.27 0.30 2.31
CA ARG A 257 25.26 -0.13 1.31
C ARG A 257 26.08 1.04 0.72
N TYR A 258 25.61 2.28 0.90
CA TYR A 258 26.28 3.48 0.39
C TYR A 258 27.13 4.24 1.43
N PHE A 259 27.15 3.80 2.70
CA PHE A 259 27.93 4.49 3.75
C PHE A 259 29.44 4.18 3.72
N SER A 260 29.86 3.08 3.11
CA SER A 260 31.28 2.78 2.91
C SER A 260 31.90 3.74 1.90
N SER A 261 33.24 3.83 1.92
CA SER A 261 34.02 4.53 0.89
C SER A 261 33.91 3.88 -0.49
N ASN A 262 33.61 2.58 -0.52
CA ASN A 262 33.30 1.82 -1.74
C ASN A 262 31.84 1.34 -1.65
N PRO A 263 30.86 2.15 -2.09
CA PRO A 263 29.45 1.79 -2.09
C PRO A 263 29.17 0.53 -2.91
N VAL A 264 28.20 -0.27 -2.46
CA VAL A 264 27.63 -1.36 -3.26
C VAL A 264 26.24 -0.95 -3.73
N ASN A 265 26.04 -0.91 -5.04
CA ASN A 265 24.77 -0.50 -5.63
C ASN A 265 23.64 -1.47 -5.27
N LEU A 266 22.42 -0.95 -5.20
CA LEU A 266 21.21 -1.77 -5.08
C LEU A 266 20.79 -2.26 -6.47
N VAL A 267 20.37 -3.51 -6.58
CA VAL A 267 19.79 -4.04 -7.81
C VAL A 267 18.33 -3.57 -7.95
N VAL A 268 18.00 -2.95 -9.10
CA VAL A 268 16.64 -2.49 -9.47
C VAL A 268 15.81 -1.85 -8.34
N PRO A 269 16.35 -0.88 -7.57
CA PRO A 269 15.74 -0.43 -6.31
C PRO A 269 14.35 0.20 -6.49
N ALA A 270 14.06 0.81 -7.64
CA ALA A 270 12.72 1.34 -7.92
C ALA A 270 11.67 0.22 -8.03
N LEU A 271 12.04 -0.93 -8.61
CA LEU A 271 11.15 -2.08 -8.78
C LEU A 271 10.92 -2.81 -7.45
N GLU A 272 11.95 -2.90 -6.60
CA GLU A 272 11.80 -3.40 -5.23
C GLU A 272 10.83 -2.52 -4.43
N MET A 273 10.95 -1.19 -4.54
CA MET A 273 10.00 -0.28 -3.90
C MET A 273 8.60 -0.38 -4.51
N MET A 274 8.48 -0.58 -5.82
CA MET A 274 7.20 -0.84 -6.47
C MET A 274 6.51 -2.06 -5.84
N TYR A 275 7.26 -3.13 -5.56
CA TYR A 275 6.73 -4.28 -4.82
C TYR A 275 6.28 -3.93 -3.40
N VAL A 276 7.12 -3.19 -2.66
CA VAL A 276 6.78 -2.73 -1.30
C VAL A 276 5.45 -1.98 -1.27
N TRP A 277 5.11 -1.22 -2.32
CA TRP A 277 3.86 -0.46 -2.44
C TRP A 277 2.71 -1.18 -3.14
N ASN A 278 2.80 -2.50 -3.36
CA ASN A 278 1.82 -3.29 -4.11
C ASN A 278 1.63 -2.84 -5.56
N GLY A 279 2.62 -2.20 -6.17
CA GLY A 279 2.53 -1.69 -7.54
C GLY A 279 2.36 -2.78 -8.61
N PHE A 280 2.84 -4.00 -8.35
CA PHE A 280 2.71 -5.11 -9.31
C PHE A 280 1.25 -5.55 -9.55
N THR A 281 0.34 -5.35 -8.59
CA THR A 281 -1.09 -5.64 -8.82
C THR A 281 -1.75 -4.63 -9.76
N ILE A 282 -1.20 -3.40 -9.83
CA ILE A 282 -1.62 -2.36 -10.76
C ILE A 282 -0.97 -2.61 -12.12
N LEU A 283 0.34 -2.82 -12.14
CA LEU A 283 1.12 -3.11 -13.35
C LEU A 283 0.57 -4.33 -14.10
N GLY A 284 0.20 -5.40 -13.39
CA GLY A 284 -0.32 -6.63 -13.99
C GLY A 284 -1.61 -6.48 -14.79
N LYS A 285 -2.27 -5.31 -14.75
CA LYS A 285 -3.43 -4.97 -15.61
C LYS A 285 -3.01 -4.55 -17.02
N ARG A 286 -1.70 -4.35 -17.24
CA ARG A 286 -1.07 -3.94 -18.49
C ARG A 286 0.02 -4.95 -18.84
N PRO A 287 -0.34 -6.07 -19.53
CA PRO A 287 0.60 -7.14 -19.86
C PRO A 287 1.84 -6.64 -20.61
N GLU A 288 1.67 -5.67 -21.52
CA GLU A 288 2.77 -5.09 -22.30
C GLU A 288 3.78 -4.33 -21.43
N LEU A 289 3.32 -3.60 -20.42
CA LEU A 289 4.20 -2.92 -19.47
C LEU A 289 4.82 -3.91 -18.48
N THR A 290 4.07 -4.95 -18.11
CA THR A 290 4.58 -6.04 -17.28
C THR A 290 5.73 -6.78 -17.99
N GLU A 291 5.62 -7.00 -19.30
CA GLU A 291 6.69 -7.59 -20.12
C GLU A 291 7.92 -6.69 -20.21
N ASN A 292 7.75 -5.36 -20.32
CA ASN A 292 8.89 -4.44 -20.33
C ASN A 292 9.67 -4.46 -19.00
N ILE A 293 8.96 -4.53 -17.88
CA ILE A 293 9.56 -4.70 -16.55
C ILE A 293 10.24 -6.06 -16.43
N LEU A 294 9.63 -7.13 -16.96
CA LEU A 294 10.24 -8.46 -17.02
C LEU A 294 11.57 -8.43 -17.79
N ASN A 295 11.60 -7.81 -18.97
CA ASN A 295 12.82 -7.63 -19.77
C ASN A 295 13.91 -6.86 -19.00
N THR A 296 13.52 -5.90 -18.16
CA THR A 296 14.44 -5.14 -17.30
C THR A 296 15.04 -6.04 -16.21
N LEU A 297 14.22 -6.90 -15.61
CA LEU A 297 14.66 -7.87 -14.60
C LEU A 297 15.55 -8.96 -15.19
N GLU A 298 15.26 -9.44 -16.40
CA GLU A 298 16.11 -10.42 -17.10
C GLU A 298 17.48 -9.85 -17.46
N LYS A 299 17.56 -8.57 -17.83
CA LYS A 299 18.85 -7.88 -18.00
C LYS A 299 19.62 -7.78 -16.69
N ALA A 300 18.95 -7.47 -15.58
CA ALA A 300 19.58 -7.42 -14.27
C ALA A 300 20.07 -8.80 -13.80
N GLU A 301 19.28 -9.86 -14.05
CA GLU A 301 19.66 -11.25 -13.81
C GLU A 301 20.91 -11.64 -14.60
N GLU A 302 20.97 -11.29 -15.88
CA GLU A 302 22.14 -11.53 -16.73
C GLU A 302 23.38 -10.80 -16.23
N GLN A 303 23.24 -9.53 -15.85
CA GLN A 303 24.33 -8.72 -15.29
C GLN A 303 24.89 -9.34 -14.02
N LEU A 304 24.02 -9.78 -13.10
CA LEU A 304 24.45 -10.50 -11.90
C LEU A 304 25.14 -11.82 -12.29
N ARG A 305 24.60 -12.58 -13.23
CA ARG A 305 25.23 -13.85 -13.65
C ARG A 305 26.64 -13.65 -14.22
N MET A 306 26.87 -12.55 -14.93
CA MET A 306 28.15 -12.22 -15.57
C MET A 306 29.09 -11.42 -14.67
N ASP A 307 28.71 -11.12 -13.43
CA ASP A 307 29.53 -10.37 -12.48
C ASP A 307 30.79 -11.18 -12.11
N LEU A 308 31.96 -10.61 -12.43
CA LEU A 308 33.26 -11.25 -12.17
C LEU A 308 33.79 -10.97 -10.77
N ASP A 309 33.19 -10.01 -10.04
CA ASP A 309 33.60 -9.61 -8.68
C ASP A 309 32.36 -9.47 -7.77
N PRO A 310 31.68 -10.58 -7.44
CA PRO A 310 30.43 -10.56 -6.72
C PRO A 310 30.61 -10.00 -5.30
N SER A 311 29.82 -8.98 -4.97
CA SER A 311 29.80 -8.41 -3.63
C SER A 311 29.21 -9.37 -2.58
N GLU A 312 29.35 -9.03 -1.29
CA GLU A 312 28.71 -9.78 -0.20
C GLU A 312 27.16 -9.89 -0.32
N TYR A 313 26.54 -8.97 -1.09
CA TYR A 313 25.09 -8.91 -1.31
C TYR A 313 24.63 -9.68 -2.55
N HIS A 314 25.55 -10.27 -3.32
CA HIS A 314 25.26 -10.80 -4.64
C HIS A 314 24.11 -11.83 -4.66
N LEU A 315 24.10 -12.78 -3.73
CA LEU A 315 23.04 -13.78 -3.63
C LEU A 315 21.68 -13.16 -3.24
N ASP A 316 21.70 -12.21 -2.30
CA ASP A 316 20.50 -11.48 -1.88
C ASP A 316 19.92 -10.69 -3.07
N ASP A 317 20.77 -10.10 -3.91
CA ASP A 317 20.39 -9.36 -5.11
C ASP A 317 19.82 -10.30 -6.19
N GLN A 318 20.41 -11.48 -6.40
CA GLN A 318 19.83 -12.53 -7.26
C GLN A 318 18.42 -12.91 -6.77
N CYS A 319 18.25 -13.10 -5.45
CA CYS A 319 16.96 -13.46 -4.87
C CYS A 319 15.91 -12.34 -5.00
N ILE A 320 16.30 -11.06 -4.88
CA ILE A 320 15.42 -9.92 -5.16
C ILE A 320 14.95 -9.98 -6.62
N VAL A 321 15.86 -10.16 -7.57
CA VAL A 321 15.52 -10.24 -9.00
C VAL A 321 14.59 -11.40 -9.28
N GLN A 322 14.84 -12.58 -8.71
CA GLN A 322 13.93 -13.74 -8.86
C GLN A 322 12.55 -13.48 -8.28
N LEU A 323 12.44 -12.89 -7.09
CA LEU A 323 11.13 -12.53 -6.52
C LEU A 323 10.34 -11.59 -7.45
N LEU A 324 10.99 -10.53 -7.93
CA LEU A 324 10.35 -9.55 -8.82
C LEU A 324 10.01 -10.15 -10.20
N LYS A 325 10.88 -11.03 -10.73
CA LYS A 325 10.64 -11.76 -11.98
C LYS A 325 9.44 -12.70 -11.84
N GLY A 326 9.37 -13.44 -10.74
CA GLY A 326 8.24 -14.31 -10.41
C GLY A 326 6.91 -13.54 -10.31
N LEU A 327 6.91 -12.33 -9.78
CA LEU A 327 5.73 -11.45 -9.79
C LEU A 327 5.26 -11.11 -11.21
N CYS A 328 6.16 -10.64 -12.09
CA CYS A 328 5.83 -10.38 -13.48
C CYS A 328 5.26 -11.62 -14.17
N LEU A 329 5.95 -12.76 -14.06
CA LEU A 329 5.53 -14.02 -14.66
C LEU A 329 4.16 -14.48 -14.15
N ARG A 330 3.88 -14.35 -12.85
CA ARG A 330 2.58 -14.67 -12.25
C ARG A 330 1.46 -13.79 -12.83
N HIS A 331 1.70 -12.48 -12.93
CA HIS A 331 0.75 -11.54 -13.51
C HIS A 331 0.55 -11.73 -15.02
N LEU A 332 1.56 -12.22 -15.74
CA LEU A 332 1.47 -12.63 -17.15
C LEU A 332 0.85 -14.02 -17.36
N GLY A 333 0.49 -14.73 -16.28
CA GLY A 333 -0.08 -16.09 -16.34
C GLY A 333 0.94 -17.20 -16.62
N ARG A 334 2.25 -16.91 -16.62
CA ARG A 334 3.34 -17.88 -16.80
C ARG A 334 3.67 -18.56 -15.46
N LEU A 335 2.69 -19.28 -14.91
CA LEU A 335 2.70 -19.71 -13.50
C LEU A 335 3.85 -20.67 -13.16
N ASP A 336 4.21 -21.60 -14.05
CA ASP A 336 5.29 -22.55 -13.74
C ASP A 336 6.67 -21.88 -13.72
N GLN A 337 6.89 -20.88 -14.57
CA GLN A 337 8.11 -20.07 -14.55
C GLN A 337 8.16 -19.19 -13.30
N ALA A 338 7.02 -18.61 -12.91
CA ALA A 338 6.92 -17.84 -11.67
C ALA A 338 7.25 -18.69 -10.44
N GLU A 339 6.73 -19.93 -10.39
CA GLU A 339 7.00 -20.88 -9.32
C GLU A 339 8.48 -21.27 -9.25
N GLN A 340 9.15 -21.45 -10.40
CA GLN A 340 10.61 -21.67 -10.44
C GLN A 340 11.39 -20.52 -9.82
N CYS A 341 11.04 -19.27 -10.16
CA CYS A 341 11.65 -18.09 -9.57
C CYS A 341 11.47 -18.05 -8.05
N PHE A 342 10.26 -18.31 -7.56
CA PHE A 342 10.00 -18.33 -6.11
C PHE A 342 10.75 -19.46 -5.40
N ASN A 343 10.75 -20.67 -5.98
CA ASN A 343 11.48 -21.81 -5.43
C ASN A 343 13.00 -21.57 -5.39
N HIS A 344 13.55 -20.82 -6.34
CA HIS A 344 14.95 -20.41 -6.27
C HIS A 344 15.26 -19.58 -5.02
N VAL A 345 14.42 -18.59 -4.69
CA VAL A 345 14.60 -17.78 -3.48
C VAL A 345 14.48 -18.63 -2.21
N LEU A 346 13.50 -19.53 -2.17
CA LEU A 346 13.29 -20.42 -1.01
C LEU A 346 14.45 -21.41 -0.83
N ALA A 347 15.00 -21.96 -1.92
CA ALA A 347 16.16 -22.83 -1.88
C ALA A 347 17.44 -22.11 -1.39
N SER A 348 17.50 -20.78 -1.55
CA SER A 348 18.62 -19.95 -1.12
C SER A 348 18.52 -19.48 0.35
N GLU A 349 17.45 -19.81 1.08
CA GLU A 349 17.16 -19.31 2.44
C GLU A 349 18.36 -19.33 3.39
N ASN A 350 19.06 -20.46 3.49
CA ASN A 350 20.18 -20.63 4.41
C ASN A 350 21.40 -19.77 4.08
N ASN A 351 21.45 -19.20 2.88
CA ASN A 351 22.57 -18.42 2.38
C ASN A 351 22.25 -16.91 2.27
N ILE A 352 20.98 -16.50 2.42
CA ILE A 352 20.58 -15.08 2.44
C ILE A 352 21.06 -14.44 3.74
N LYS A 353 21.85 -13.37 3.66
CA LYS A 353 22.52 -12.78 4.83
C LYS A 353 21.94 -11.44 5.27
N HIS A 354 21.51 -10.61 4.34
CA HIS A 354 21.18 -9.21 4.60
C HIS A 354 19.68 -8.95 4.49
N GLU A 355 19.01 -9.59 3.54
CA GLU A 355 17.62 -9.35 3.12
C GLU A 355 16.66 -10.42 3.67
N ASN A 356 16.65 -10.56 4.98
CA ASN A 356 15.84 -11.55 5.72
C ASN A 356 14.32 -11.47 5.50
N TYR A 357 13.81 -10.44 4.82
CA TYR A 357 12.40 -10.33 4.46
C TYR A 357 12.05 -11.18 3.23
N LEU A 358 13.03 -11.53 2.38
CA LEU A 358 12.80 -12.15 1.08
C LEU A 358 12.06 -13.47 1.18
N VAL A 359 12.46 -14.35 2.09
CA VAL A 359 11.87 -15.68 2.23
C VAL A 359 10.39 -15.61 2.62
N PRO A 360 9.97 -14.95 3.73
CA PRO A 360 8.56 -14.89 4.08
C PRO A 360 7.70 -14.14 3.05
N PHE A 361 8.24 -13.10 2.39
CA PHE A 361 7.52 -12.42 1.30
C PHE A 361 7.38 -13.31 0.06
N THR A 362 8.40 -14.10 -0.29
CA THR A 362 8.33 -15.04 -1.42
C THR A 362 7.36 -16.18 -1.15
N MET A 363 7.33 -16.71 0.08
CA MET A 363 6.31 -17.69 0.47
C MET A 363 4.89 -17.12 0.34
N TYR A 364 4.69 -15.86 0.71
CA TYR A 364 3.40 -15.21 0.52
C TYR A 364 3.02 -15.11 -0.96
N GLU A 365 3.94 -14.70 -1.84
CA GLU A 365 3.67 -14.64 -3.29
C GLU A 365 3.48 -16.01 -3.93
N LEU A 366 4.20 -17.05 -3.46
CA LEU A 366 3.98 -18.44 -3.86
C LEU A 366 2.59 -18.93 -3.43
N GLY A 367 2.13 -18.55 -2.24
CA GLY A 367 0.76 -18.82 -1.82
C GLY A 367 -0.28 -18.13 -2.71
N LEU A 368 -0.04 -16.89 -3.15
CA LEU A 368 -0.90 -16.22 -4.13
C LEU A 368 -0.89 -16.93 -5.49
N LEU A 369 0.26 -17.47 -5.91
CA LEU A 369 0.37 -18.31 -7.11
C LEU A 369 -0.47 -19.58 -6.99
N TYR A 370 -0.39 -20.31 -5.89
CA TYR A 370 -1.24 -21.49 -5.66
C TYR A 370 -2.72 -21.13 -5.62
N LYS A 371 -3.08 -20.00 -5.00
CA LYS A 371 -4.45 -19.49 -5.03
C LYS A 371 -4.91 -19.25 -6.48
N GLN A 372 -4.05 -18.70 -7.33
CA GLN A 372 -4.34 -18.46 -8.76
C GLN A 372 -4.44 -19.76 -9.57
N LYS A 373 -3.69 -20.81 -9.22
CA LYS A 373 -3.83 -22.16 -9.79
C LYS A 373 -5.13 -22.86 -9.36
N GLY A 374 -5.75 -22.41 -8.27
CA GLY A 374 -6.94 -23.04 -7.67
C GLY A 374 -6.63 -23.94 -6.47
N ASP A 375 -5.36 -24.05 -6.08
CA ASP A 375 -4.87 -24.90 -4.99
C ASP A 375 -5.01 -24.19 -3.63
N ILE A 376 -6.26 -23.91 -3.23
CA ILE A 376 -6.56 -23.07 -2.06
C ILE A 376 -5.97 -23.61 -0.75
N GLN A 377 -5.95 -24.93 -0.56
CA GLN A 377 -5.40 -25.53 0.67
C GLN A 377 -3.90 -25.33 0.77
N GLU A 378 -3.15 -25.53 -0.31
CA GLU A 378 -1.71 -25.28 -0.34
C GLU A 378 -1.39 -23.78 -0.22
N ALA A 379 -2.19 -22.92 -0.86
CA ALA A 379 -2.09 -21.48 -0.69
C ALA A 379 -2.18 -21.07 0.79
N ILE A 380 -3.19 -21.57 1.52
CA ILE A 380 -3.36 -21.32 2.96
C ILE A 380 -2.17 -21.88 3.75
N ALA A 381 -1.75 -23.10 3.46
CA ALA A 381 -0.67 -23.76 4.19
C ALA A 381 0.66 -23.01 4.07
N VAL A 382 1.04 -22.58 2.86
CA VAL A 382 2.28 -21.80 2.63
C VAL A 382 2.19 -20.41 3.28
N ILE A 383 1.04 -19.74 3.16
CA ILE A 383 0.85 -18.39 3.73
C ILE A 383 0.89 -18.41 5.27
N GLU A 384 0.28 -19.41 5.93
CA GLU A 384 0.38 -19.52 7.39
C GLU A 384 1.80 -19.90 7.84
N LYS A 385 2.53 -20.74 7.09
CA LYS A 385 3.96 -21.01 7.38
C LYS A 385 4.80 -19.73 7.34
N ALA A 386 4.60 -18.86 6.35
CA ALA A 386 5.31 -17.57 6.25
C ALA A 386 5.09 -16.69 7.50
N LYS A 387 3.89 -16.73 8.08
CA LYS A 387 3.53 -15.98 9.29
C LYS A 387 4.03 -16.60 10.60
N MET A 388 4.11 -17.93 10.67
CA MET A 388 4.43 -18.63 11.93
C MET A 388 5.93 -18.90 12.10
N ASN A 389 6.65 -19.12 11.01
CA ASN A 389 8.04 -19.60 11.04
C ASN A 389 9.07 -18.46 11.00
N TYR A 390 8.68 -17.25 10.64
CA TYR A 390 9.59 -16.10 10.47
C TYR A 390 9.23 -14.96 11.41
N LYS A 391 10.25 -14.30 11.98
CA LYS A 391 10.10 -13.17 12.92
C LYS A 391 11.27 -12.20 12.77
N ASP A 392 11.09 -10.96 13.23
CA ASP A 392 12.13 -9.93 13.36
C ASP A 392 12.79 -9.54 12.02
N TYR A 393 12.08 -9.75 10.90
CA TYR A 393 12.48 -9.28 9.57
C TYR A 393 11.87 -7.92 9.25
N ASN A 394 12.46 -7.21 8.27
CA ASN A 394 11.92 -5.91 7.89
C ASN A 394 10.52 -6.07 7.28
N MET A 395 9.65 -5.09 7.53
CA MET A 395 8.29 -5.08 6.99
C MET A 395 7.39 -6.24 7.45
N GLU A 396 7.76 -6.98 8.51
CA GLU A 396 6.96 -8.08 9.10
C GLU A 396 5.52 -7.68 9.36
N SER A 397 5.29 -6.56 10.06
CA SER A 397 3.93 -6.08 10.33
C SER A 397 3.12 -5.90 9.04
N ARG A 398 3.74 -5.37 7.98
CA ARG A 398 3.08 -5.16 6.69
C ARG A 398 2.74 -6.48 6.02
N LEU A 399 3.65 -7.45 6.02
CA LEU A 399 3.35 -8.78 5.49
C LEU A 399 2.19 -9.42 6.28
N HIS A 400 2.16 -9.28 7.60
CA HIS A 400 1.05 -9.80 8.40
C HIS A 400 -0.31 -9.18 8.07
N PHE A 401 -0.37 -7.89 7.74
CA PHE A 401 -1.61 -7.27 7.23
C PHE A 401 -2.03 -7.90 5.89
N ARG A 402 -1.08 -8.07 4.95
CA ARG A 402 -1.34 -8.70 3.64
C ARG A 402 -1.80 -10.15 3.78
N ILE A 403 -1.14 -10.93 4.64
CA ILE A 403 -1.50 -12.30 4.97
C ILE A 403 -2.92 -12.36 5.54
N HIS A 404 -3.24 -11.54 6.54
CA HIS A 404 -4.56 -11.49 7.14
C HIS A 404 -5.65 -11.15 6.10
N ALA A 405 -5.42 -10.14 5.27
CA ALA A 405 -6.36 -9.77 4.21
C ALA A 405 -6.56 -10.92 3.21
N THR A 406 -5.48 -11.57 2.77
CA THR A 406 -5.50 -12.64 1.77
C THR A 406 -6.23 -13.88 2.29
N LEU A 407 -5.91 -14.30 3.51
CA LEU A 407 -6.54 -15.44 4.18
C LEU A 407 -8.05 -15.25 4.37
N ASN A 408 -8.49 -14.02 4.68
CA ASN A 408 -9.93 -13.70 4.72
C ASN A 408 -10.63 -13.96 3.38
N THR A 409 -9.97 -13.66 2.24
CA THR A 409 -10.54 -13.95 0.90
C THR A 409 -10.65 -15.43 0.58
N MET A 410 -9.96 -16.30 1.31
CA MET A 410 -9.99 -17.76 1.13
C MET A 410 -10.86 -18.47 2.17
N GLY A 411 -11.62 -17.72 2.99
CA GLY A 411 -12.52 -18.28 3.99
C GLY A 411 -11.81 -18.90 5.20
N SER A 412 -10.49 -18.74 5.36
CA SER A 412 -9.72 -19.38 6.44
C SER A 412 -10.01 -18.81 7.84
N PHE A 413 -10.71 -17.68 7.91
CA PHE A 413 -11.17 -17.05 9.15
C PHE A 413 -12.66 -17.26 9.43
N SER A 414 -13.35 -18.11 8.65
CA SER A 414 -14.75 -18.44 8.93
C SER A 414 -14.89 -19.15 10.29
N ALA A 415 -15.46 -18.43 11.25
CA ALA A 415 -16.00 -18.85 12.54
C ALA A 415 -15.09 -19.63 13.51
N LYS A 416 -14.22 -18.91 14.25
CA LYS A 416 -14.16 -19.15 15.70
C LYS A 416 -15.23 -18.28 16.35
N LEU A 417 -16.46 -18.80 16.42
CA LEU A 417 -17.46 -18.31 17.34
C LEU A 417 -16.80 -18.17 18.71
N SER A 418 -16.77 -16.95 19.24
CA SER A 418 -16.46 -16.72 20.65
C SER A 418 -17.32 -17.66 21.48
N PRO A 419 -16.77 -18.39 22.48
CA PRO A 419 -17.61 -19.17 23.38
C PRO A 419 -18.65 -18.22 23.96
N SER A 420 -19.92 -18.52 23.72
CA SER A 420 -21.03 -17.80 24.34
C SER A 420 -20.77 -17.80 25.83
N ARG A 421 -20.52 -16.62 26.40
CA ARG A 421 -20.63 -16.46 27.85
C ARG A 421 -22.11 -16.57 28.16
N THR A 422 -22.55 -17.78 28.52
CA THR A 422 -23.83 -17.99 29.18
C THR A 422 -23.81 -17.16 30.46
N PRO A 423 -24.81 -16.31 30.73
CA PRO A 423 -24.92 -15.65 32.02
C PRO A 423 -25.28 -16.71 33.07
N ALA A 424 -24.52 -16.73 34.17
CA ALA A 424 -24.96 -17.31 35.43
C ALA A 424 -25.60 -16.21 36.28
#